data_AF-A0A0E0MKD6-F1
#
_entry.id   AF-A0A0E0MKD6-F1
#
_cell.length_a   1.000
_cell.length_b   1.000
_cell.length_c   1.000
_cell.angle_alpha   90.00
_cell.angle_beta   90.00
_cell.angle_gamma   90.00
#
_symmetry.space_group_name_H-M   'P 1'
#
loop_
_entity.id
_entity.type
_entity.pdbx_description
1 polymer ?
#
loop_
_entity_poly.entity_id
_entity_poly.type
_entity_poly.pdbx_seq_one_letter_code
_entity_poly.pdbx_strand_id
1 'polypeptide(L)'
;MEAPVKIYCKGDTTLNVTVRGNELRLVRDDPNDESQVCNGVGKLTDDEERPAFALVNRTTGHALVNGRDHELGLAPYSGHVAVELSMLWSLGHPRADGFMEIRTLRDVRYTLDGVHGFVDGGYRLNGIRGIPEHGTIVAIYHSQAMADYAVWKIAPVGHQEPHIERSAFYRHWIQDYNSVGRVTDDQGRRAFALVNNVGSTKRAVLINTKNRQLEMAPCGDCVKLSMLWSLGVQLPGGYSEVRVLRDLSKTLNGINGFVKEGTVL
;
A
#
# COMPACT_ATOMS: atom_id res chain seq x y z
N MET A 1 14.83 -8.27 -29.06
CA MET A 1 13.60 -7.76 -28.43
C MET A 1 13.68 -8.21 -26.99
N GLU A 2 13.59 -7.29 -26.02
CA GLU A 2 13.61 -7.67 -24.60
C GLU A 2 12.40 -8.57 -24.29
N ALA A 3 12.56 -9.48 -23.33
CA ALA A 3 11.51 -10.42 -22.97
C ALA A 3 10.31 -9.67 -22.35
N PRO A 4 9.06 -10.09 -22.64
CA PRO A 4 7.88 -9.51 -22.03
C PRO A 4 7.89 -9.76 -20.52
N VAL A 5 7.40 -8.79 -19.75
CA VAL A 5 7.40 -8.80 -18.28
C VAL A 5 6.01 -8.50 -17.70
N LYS A 6 5.79 -8.98 -16.48
CA LYS A 6 4.72 -8.57 -15.56
C LYS A 6 5.31 -7.75 -14.42
N ILE A 7 4.53 -6.82 -13.87
CA ILE A 7 4.94 -5.93 -12.77
C ILE A 7 4.02 -6.19 -11.57
N TYR A 8 4.57 -6.80 -10.52
CA TYR A 8 3.86 -7.18 -9.30
C TYR A 8 4.03 -6.12 -8.22
N CYS A 9 2.97 -5.83 -7.47
CA CYS A 9 3.06 -4.95 -6.31
C CYS A 9 3.46 -5.74 -5.05
N LYS A 10 4.38 -5.22 -4.23
CA LYS A 10 4.71 -5.89 -2.96
C LYS A 10 3.57 -5.85 -1.94
N GLY A 11 2.76 -4.80 -2.00
CA GLY A 11 1.59 -4.62 -1.15
C GLY A 11 0.57 -5.74 -1.31
N ASP A 12 0.53 -6.39 -2.47
CA ASP A 12 -0.22 -7.63 -2.72
C ASP A 12 0.33 -8.30 -3.98
N THR A 13 1.05 -9.42 -3.82
CA THR A 13 1.68 -10.11 -4.96
C THR A 13 0.69 -10.91 -5.81
N THR A 14 -0.59 -10.91 -5.46
CA THR A 14 -1.66 -11.38 -6.35
C THR A 14 -2.05 -10.32 -7.39
N LEU A 15 -1.58 -9.08 -7.24
CA LEU A 15 -1.91 -7.95 -8.10
C LEU A 15 -0.77 -7.56 -9.05
N ASN A 16 -1.15 -7.30 -10.29
CA ASN A 16 -0.29 -6.85 -11.38
C ASN A 16 -0.75 -5.50 -11.91
N VAL A 17 0.20 -4.74 -12.46
CA VAL A 17 -0.10 -3.54 -13.25
C VAL A 17 -0.80 -3.93 -14.55
N THR A 18 -1.92 -3.28 -14.86
CA THR A 18 -2.64 -3.35 -16.14
C THR A 18 -2.91 -1.94 -16.68
N VAL A 19 -3.02 -1.84 -18.00
CA VAL A 19 -3.56 -0.65 -18.68
C VAL A 19 -5.05 -0.83 -18.91
N ARG A 20 -5.86 0.11 -18.41
CA ARG A 20 -7.30 0.20 -18.66
C ARG A 20 -7.66 1.60 -19.13
N GLY A 21 -8.07 1.74 -20.39
CA GLY A 21 -8.29 3.06 -20.99
C GLY A 21 -6.99 3.87 -21.00
N ASN A 22 -6.97 4.99 -20.28
CA ASN A 22 -5.80 5.86 -20.14
C ASN A 22 -5.14 5.78 -18.74
N GLU A 23 -5.51 4.79 -17.92
CA GLU A 23 -5.07 4.66 -16.54
C GLU A 23 -4.29 3.37 -16.31
N LEU A 24 -3.40 3.40 -15.30
CA LEU A 24 -2.78 2.21 -14.76
C LEU A 24 -3.50 1.78 -13.50
N ARG A 25 -3.83 0.49 -13.45
CA ARG A 25 -4.53 -0.10 -12.30
C ARG A 25 -3.83 -1.38 -11.85
N LEU A 26 -4.04 -1.73 -10.58
CA LEU A 26 -3.68 -3.01 -10.03
C LEU A 26 -4.87 -3.96 -10.14
N VAL A 27 -4.66 -5.10 -10.78
CA VAL A 27 -5.70 -6.12 -10.95
C VAL A 27 -5.11 -7.50 -10.67
N ARG A 28 -5.96 -8.49 -10.41
CA ARG A 28 -5.49 -9.85 -10.18
C ARG A 28 -4.73 -10.39 -11.39
N ASP A 29 -3.68 -11.15 -11.10
CA ASP A 29 -2.92 -11.84 -12.13
C ASP A 29 -3.82 -12.70 -13.01
N ASP A 30 -3.80 -12.43 -14.31
CA ASP A 30 -4.46 -13.23 -15.33
C ASP A 30 -3.44 -13.57 -16.42
N PRO A 31 -3.12 -14.86 -16.63
CA PRO A 31 -2.19 -15.27 -17.67
C PRO A 31 -2.70 -14.97 -19.09
N ASN A 32 -4.00 -14.75 -19.28
CA ASN A 32 -4.61 -14.48 -20.58
C ASN A 32 -4.79 -12.97 -20.85
N ASP A 33 -4.54 -12.10 -19.86
CA ASP A 33 -4.69 -10.66 -20.02
C ASP A 33 -3.39 -10.01 -20.50
N GLU A 34 -3.25 -9.89 -21.83
CA GLU A 34 -2.11 -9.23 -22.48
C GLU A 34 -1.97 -7.74 -22.11
N SER A 35 -2.98 -7.10 -21.52
CA SER A 35 -2.85 -5.73 -21.00
C SER A 35 -2.02 -5.65 -19.72
N GLN A 36 -1.74 -6.79 -19.08
CA GLN A 36 -0.82 -6.91 -17.92
C GLN A 36 0.64 -7.09 -18.33
N VAL A 37 0.93 -7.16 -19.63
CA VAL A 37 2.25 -7.48 -20.17
C VAL A 37 2.91 -6.21 -20.72
N CYS A 38 4.16 -5.98 -20.32
CA CYS A 38 4.98 -4.86 -20.76
C CYS A 38 6.29 -5.34 -21.43
N ASN A 39 6.89 -4.50 -22.26
CA ASN A 39 8.28 -4.66 -22.71
C ASN A 39 9.15 -3.56 -22.08
N GLY A 40 10.31 -3.93 -21.54
CA GLY A 40 11.39 -2.99 -21.24
C GLY A 40 12.10 -2.61 -22.54
N VAL A 41 12.43 -1.34 -22.73
CA VAL A 41 13.23 -0.89 -23.88
C VAL A 41 14.09 0.30 -23.48
N GLY A 42 15.43 0.21 -23.55
CA GLY A 42 16.28 1.39 -23.33
C GLY A 42 17.79 1.16 -23.39
N LYS A 43 18.55 2.26 -23.50
CA LYS A 43 20.03 2.31 -23.51
C LYS A 43 20.63 3.47 -22.70
N LEU A 44 19.77 4.25 -22.03
CA LEU A 44 20.18 5.42 -21.24
C LEU A 44 20.45 5.01 -19.80
N THR A 45 21.02 5.90 -18.99
CA THR A 45 21.12 5.76 -17.54
C THR A 45 20.51 6.95 -16.82
N ASP A 46 20.10 6.78 -15.57
CA ASP A 46 19.70 7.87 -14.67
C ASP A 46 20.92 8.58 -14.03
N ASP A 47 20.65 9.58 -13.18
CA ASP A 47 21.67 10.35 -12.45
C ASP A 47 22.51 9.49 -11.48
N GLU A 48 22.05 8.26 -11.18
CA GLU A 48 22.76 7.27 -10.37
C GLU A 48 23.38 6.17 -11.24
N GLU A 49 23.57 6.42 -12.54
CA GLU A 49 24.16 5.52 -13.55
C GLU A 49 23.37 4.21 -13.76
N ARG A 50 22.09 4.16 -13.36
CA ARG A 50 21.26 2.97 -13.54
C ARG A 50 20.57 2.94 -14.89
N PRO A 51 20.52 1.79 -15.57
CA PRO A 51 19.84 1.66 -16.86
C PRO A 51 18.41 2.18 -16.81
N ALA A 52 18.09 3.03 -17.77
CA ALA A 52 16.77 3.58 -18.00
C ALA A 52 16.06 2.80 -19.10
N PHE A 53 14.75 2.68 -18.95
CA PHE A 53 13.89 1.90 -19.83
C PHE A 53 12.52 2.58 -19.98
N ALA A 54 11.88 2.38 -21.13
CA ALA A 54 10.46 2.63 -21.31
C ALA A 54 9.68 1.37 -20.89
N LEU A 55 8.55 1.57 -20.22
CA LEU A 55 7.56 0.51 -19.96
C LEU A 55 6.47 0.61 -21.01
N VAL A 56 6.51 -0.28 -22.00
CA VAL A 56 5.58 -0.26 -23.13
C VAL A 56 4.55 -1.35 -22.94
N ASN A 57 3.27 -0.98 -22.83
CA ASN A 57 2.19 -1.95 -22.78
C ASN A 57 2.11 -2.72 -24.11
N ARG A 58 2.13 -4.05 -24.03
CA ARG A 58 2.24 -4.92 -25.20
C ARG A 58 1.02 -4.87 -26.11
N THR A 59 -0.17 -4.68 -25.53
CA THR A 59 -1.43 -4.67 -26.28
C THR A 59 -1.63 -3.37 -27.05
N THR A 60 -1.35 -2.24 -26.40
CA THR A 60 -1.62 -0.91 -26.98
C THR A 60 -0.42 -0.32 -27.72
N GLY A 61 0.80 -0.78 -27.44
CA GLY A 61 2.03 -0.15 -27.91
C GLY A 61 2.29 1.23 -27.28
N HIS A 62 1.56 1.60 -26.24
CA HIS A 62 1.76 2.86 -25.52
C HIS A 62 2.78 2.69 -24.40
N ALA A 63 3.69 3.65 -24.27
CA ALA A 63 4.60 3.77 -23.13
C ALA A 63 3.92 4.45 -21.95
N LEU A 64 4.31 4.04 -20.76
CA LEU A 64 4.00 4.72 -19.52
C LEU A 64 4.74 6.06 -19.45
N VAL A 65 4.00 7.14 -19.22
CA VAL A 65 4.51 8.51 -19.20
C VAL A 65 4.28 9.13 -17.83
N ASN A 66 5.31 9.77 -17.27
CA ASN A 66 5.14 10.69 -16.15
C ASN A 66 4.57 12.02 -16.65
N GLY A 67 3.37 12.35 -16.17
CA GLY A 67 2.67 13.59 -16.47
C GLY A 67 3.11 14.75 -15.57
N ARG A 68 2.47 15.90 -15.74
CA ARG A 68 2.53 17.00 -14.75
C ARG A 68 1.61 16.64 -13.56
N ASP A 69 1.89 17.21 -12.39
CA ASP A 69 1.03 17.08 -11.20
C ASP A 69 0.80 15.65 -10.66
N HIS A 70 1.80 14.77 -10.75
CA HIS A 70 1.80 13.41 -10.18
C HIS A 70 0.91 12.38 -10.90
N GLU A 71 0.34 12.73 -12.05
CA GLU A 71 -0.46 11.83 -12.87
C GLU A 71 0.40 10.93 -13.78
N LEU A 72 -0.06 9.69 -13.98
CA LEU A 72 0.45 8.81 -15.02
C LEU A 72 -0.38 8.97 -16.29
N GLY A 73 0.30 8.95 -17.44
CA GLY A 73 -0.33 8.93 -18.75
C GLY A 73 0.18 7.79 -19.60
N LEU A 74 -0.47 7.59 -20.74
CA LEU A 74 -0.04 6.66 -21.78
C LEU A 74 0.11 7.43 -23.09
N ALA A 75 1.20 7.15 -23.82
CA ALA A 75 1.46 7.77 -25.11
C ALA A 75 2.01 6.75 -26.11
N PRO A 76 1.72 6.89 -27.41
CA PRO A 76 2.31 6.05 -28.45
C PRO A 76 3.83 5.97 -28.34
N TYR A 77 4.37 4.75 -28.27
CA TYR A 77 5.80 4.53 -28.21
C TYR A 77 6.35 4.10 -29.57
N SER A 78 7.31 4.85 -30.07
CA SER A 78 8.08 4.48 -31.26
C SER A 78 9.56 4.54 -30.96
N GLY A 79 10.17 3.39 -30.67
CA GLY A 79 11.59 3.29 -30.29
C GLY A 79 12.57 3.64 -31.42
N HIS A 80 12.08 3.93 -32.62
CA HIS A 80 12.87 4.39 -33.77
C HIS A 80 12.95 5.93 -33.86
N VAL A 81 12.19 6.63 -33.01
CA VAL A 81 12.10 8.09 -32.93
C VAL A 81 12.69 8.55 -31.60
N ALA A 82 12.96 9.85 -31.46
CA ALA A 82 13.35 10.45 -30.18
C ALA A 82 12.32 10.10 -29.09
N VAL A 83 12.79 9.45 -28.02
CA VAL A 83 11.98 9.08 -26.85
C VAL A 83 12.05 10.22 -25.84
N GLU A 84 10.90 10.71 -25.38
CA GLU A 84 10.87 11.76 -24.35
C GLU A 84 11.30 11.22 -22.98
N LEU A 85 12.00 12.05 -22.19
CA LEU A 85 12.38 11.71 -20.81
C LEU A 85 11.18 11.37 -19.91
N SER A 86 9.99 11.88 -20.25
CA SER A 86 8.74 11.58 -19.56
C SER A 86 8.33 10.10 -19.69
N MET A 87 8.77 9.41 -20.75
CA MET A 87 8.48 7.99 -21.01
C MET A 87 9.47 7.03 -20.36
N LEU A 88 10.54 7.56 -19.76
CA LEU A 88 11.66 6.79 -19.27
C LEU A 88 11.63 6.67 -17.74
N TRP A 89 11.99 5.47 -17.31
CA TRP A 89 11.98 5.01 -15.94
C TRP A 89 13.33 4.41 -15.59
N SER A 90 13.69 4.42 -14.32
CA SER A 90 14.85 3.69 -13.80
C SER A 90 14.46 2.86 -12.58
N LEU A 91 15.24 1.83 -12.29
CA LEU A 91 15.04 1.03 -11.08
C LEU A 91 15.71 1.71 -9.88
N GLY A 92 15.11 1.59 -8.70
CA GLY A 92 15.77 1.91 -7.43
C GLY A 92 16.71 0.80 -6.98
N HIS A 93 17.22 0.91 -5.76
CA HIS A 93 18.00 -0.17 -5.15
C HIS A 93 17.10 -1.38 -4.84
N PRO A 94 17.49 -2.60 -5.26
CA PRO A 94 16.73 -3.80 -4.91
C PRO A 94 16.76 -4.06 -3.41
N ARG A 95 15.59 -4.38 -2.85
CA ARG A 95 15.48 -4.96 -1.51
C ARG A 95 15.99 -6.40 -1.52
N ALA A 96 16.25 -6.94 -0.33
CA ALA A 96 16.67 -8.34 -0.15
C ALA A 96 15.70 -9.38 -0.74
N ASP A 97 14.42 -9.01 -0.89
CA ASP A 97 13.36 -9.85 -1.47
C ASP A 97 13.12 -9.58 -2.97
N GLY A 98 13.98 -8.79 -3.61
CA GLY A 98 13.95 -8.53 -5.06
C GLY A 98 12.95 -7.47 -5.51
N PHE A 99 12.20 -6.86 -4.59
CA PHE A 99 11.32 -5.71 -4.91
C PHE A 99 12.12 -4.41 -4.90
N MET A 100 11.75 -3.46 -5.76
CA MET A 100 12.41 -2.16 -5.90
C MET A 100 11.47 -1.07 -6.38
N GLU A 101 11.87 0.18 -6.19
CA GLU A 101 11.16 1.32 -6.77
C GLU A 101 11.29 1.35 -8.30
N ILE A 102 10.26 1.86 -8.98
CA ILE A 102 10.30 2.20 -10.42
C ILE A 102 10.16 3.71 -10.48
N ARG A 103 11.28 4.39 -10.71
CA ARG A 103 11.44 5.84 -10.53
C ARG A 103 11.38 6.57 -11.85
N THR A 104 10.91 7.81 -11.82
CA THR A 104 10.95 8.65 -13.02
C THR A 104 12.41 8.95 -13.38
N LEU A 105 12.76 8.90 -14.66
CA LEU A 105 14.12 9.22 -15.09
C LEU A 105 14.45 10.71 -14.86
N ARG A 106 13.45 11.58 -15.06
CA ARG A 106 13.59 13.05 -14.93
C ARG A 106 13.92 13.49 -13.50
N ASP A 107 13.31 12.86 -12.50
CA ASP A 107 13.53 13.17 -11.09
C ASP A 107 13.36 11.90 -10.24
N VAL A 108 14.49 11.33 -9.87
CA VAL A 108 14.54 10.05 -9.13
C VAL A 108 13.96 10.13 -7.71
N ARG A 109 13.59 11.34 -7.23
CA ARG A 109 12.84 11.50 -5.97
C ARG A 109 11.38 11.06 -6.08
N TYR A 110 10.92 10.68 -7.28
CA TYR A 110 9.55 10.23 -7.55
C TYR A 110 9.51 8.81 -8.11
N THR A 111 8.56 8.00 -7.63
CA THR A 111 8.38 6.58 -7.97
C THR A 111 6.93 6.25 -8.28
N LEU A 112 6.69 5.15 -8.99
CA LEU A 112 5.38 4.51 -9.06
C LEU A 112 4.92 4.11 -7.65
N ASP A 113 3.67 4.43 -7.34
CA ASP A 113 3.01 4.22 -6.06
C ASP A 113 1.58 3.70 -6.32
N GLY A 114 1.23 2.57 -5.72
CA GLY A 114 -0.13 2.01 -5.74
C GLY A 114 -1.02 2.77 -4.75
N VAL A 115 -1.57 3.91 -5.19
CA VAL A 115 -2.28 4.85 -4.31
C VAL A 115 -3.68 4.33 -3.96
N HIS A 116 -3.95 4.17 -2.66
CA HIS A 116 -5.30 3.99 -2.16
C HIS A 116 -6.01 5.35 -2.05
N GLY A 117 -7.14 5.53 -2.75
CA GLY A 117 -8.09 6.61 -2.48
C GLY A 117 -8.25 7.72 -3.52
N PHE A 118 -8.45 7.39 -4.81
CA PHE A 118 -9.24 8.29 -5.67
C PHE A 118 -10.69 7.79 -5.68
N VAL A 119 -11.52 8.47 -4.90
CA VAL A 119 -12.98 8.46 -5.11
C VAL A 119 -13.26 9.59 -6.08
N ASP A 120 -14.04 9.32 -7.13
CA ASP A 120 -14.59 10.36 -8.00
C ASP A 120 -15.08 11.56 -7.15
N GLY A 121 -14.58 12.77 -7.43
CA GLY A 121 -15.07 14.01 -6.80
C GLY A 121 -14.08 14.85 -5.98
N GLY A 122 -12.76 14.63 -6.08
CA GLY A 122 -11.80 15.69 -5.74
C GLY A 122 -11.50 15.93 -4.25
N TYR A 123 -11.77 14.97 -3.37
CA TYR A 123 -11.28 15.03 -1.99
C TYR A 123 -10.05 14.14 -1.80
N ARG A 124 -8.89 14.76 -1.61
CA ARG A 124 -7.69 14.11 -1.06
C ARG A 124 -8.02 13.69 0.37
N LEU A 125 -8.16 12.40 0.62
CA LEU A 125 -8.17 11.91 2.00
C LEU A 125 -6.80 12.22 2.61
N ASN A 126 -6.78 13.14 3.55
CA ASN A 126 -5.68 13.28 4.49
C ASN A 126 -5.53 11.94 5.25
N GLY A 127 -4.61 11.12 4.78
CA GLY A 127 -3.89 10.12 5.57
C GLY A 127 -4.66 8.87 5.99
N ILE A 128 -4.78 7.89 5.09
CA ILE A 128 -4.32 6.52 5.35
C ILE A 128 -3.71 5.99 4.05
N ARG A 129 -2.37 6.02 3.93
CA ARG A 129 -1.65 5.27 2.88
C ARG A 129 -1.90 3.79 3.15
N GLY A 130 -2.69 3.15 2.29
CA GLY A 130 -3.24 1.81 2.48
C GLY A 130 -2.64 0.77 1.53
N ILE A 131 -3.04 -0.48 1.76
CA ILE A 131 -2.65 -1.64 0.96
C ILE A 131 -3.30 -1.50 -0.42
N PRO A 132 -2.60 -1.84 -1.50
CA PRO A 132 -3.22 -1.92 -2.80
C PRO A 132 -4.23 -3.07 -2.88
N GLU A 133 -5.40 -2.80 -3.43
CA GLU A 133 -6.46 -3.77 -3.71
C GLU A 133 -6.77 -3.83 -5.22
N HIS A 134 -7.56 -4.82 -5.66
CA HIS A 134 -8.02 -4.86 -7.04
C HIS A 134 -8.75 -3.55 -7.40
N GLY A 135 -8.27 -2.90 -8.46
CA GLY A 135 -8.81 -1.66 -9.01
C GLY A 135 -8.03 -0.42 -8.58
N THR A 136 -7.08 -0.57 -7.65
CA THR A 136 -6.22 0.52 -7.16
C THR A 136 -5.49 1.19 -8.32
N ILE A 137 -5.53 2.52 -8.34
CA ILE A 137 -4.83 3.33 -9.35
C ILE A 137 -3.34 3.40 -9.00
N VAL A 138 -2.48 3.26 -10.01
CA VAL A 138 -1.05 3.54 -9.87
C VAL A 138 -0.82 5.00 -10.24
N ALA A 139 -0.06 5.72 -9.44
CA ALA A 139 0.32 7.12 -9.68
C ALA A 139 1.81 7.34 -9.36
N ILE A 140 2.27 8.59 -9.41
CA ILE A 140 3.65 8.94 -9.05
C ILE A 140 3.66 9.69 -7.72
N TYR A 141 4.48 9.26 -6.78
CA TYR A 141 4.68 9.96 -5.49
C TYR A 141 6.15 10.01 -5.11
N HIS A 142 6.47 10.81 -4.09
CA HIS A 142 7.82 10.84 -3.53
C HIS A 142 8.30 9.44 -3.14
N SER A 143 9.58 9.17 -3.37
CA SER A 143 10.27 7.92 -3.04
C SER A 143 9.98 7.50 -1.62
N GLN A 144 9.58 6.24 -1.49
CA GLN A 144 9.21 5.56 -0.26
C GLN A 144 9.73 4.13 -0.34
N ALA A 145 11.05 4.00 -0.48
CA ALA A 145 11.75 2.73 -0.69
C ALA A 145 11.53 1.68 0.40
N MET A 146 10.86 2.01 1.51
CA MET A 146 10.46 1.09 2.60
C MET A 146 8.95 0.76 2.63
N ALA A 147 8.11 1.43 1.83
CA ALA A 147 6.69 1.16 1.74
C ALA A 147 6.39 0.02 0.76
N ASP A 148 5.51 -0.90 1.11
CA ASP A 148 5.18 -2.06 0.26
C ASP A 148 4.31 -1.68 -0.95
N TYR A 149 3.56 -0.58 -0.90
CA TYR A 149 2.77 -0.08 -2.05
C TYR A 149 3.61 0.71 -3.07
N ALA A 150 4.87 1.04 -2.76
CA ALA A 150 5.74 1.85 -3.63
C ALA A 150 6.91 1.04 -4.24
N VAL A 151 6.94 -0.28 -4.00
CA VAL A 151 7.95 -1.16 -4.58
C VAL A 151 7.34 -2.33 -5.33
N TRP A 152 8.07 -2.73 -6.36
CA TRP A 152 7.57 -3.50 -7.48
C TRP A 152 8.56 -4.61 -7.82
N LYS A 153 8.04 -5.70 -8.36
CA LYS A 153 8.87 -6.75 -8.95
C LYS A 153 8.53 -6.87 -10.43
N ILE A 154 9.54 -6.64 -11.27
CA ILE A 154 9.46 -6.86 -12.70
C ILE A 154 9.97 -8.27 -12.97
N ALA A 155 9.12 -9.14 -13.52
CA ALA A 155 9.49 -10.52 -13.79
C ALA A 155 9.03 -10.97 -15.19
N PRO A 156 9.74 -11.89 -15.85
CA PRO A 156 9.35 -12.41 -17.15
C PRO A 156 7.94 -13.02 -17.13
N VAL A 157 7.22 -12.94 -18.26
CA VAL A 157 5.97 -13.69 -18.43
C VAL A 157 6.24 -15.19 -18.21
N GLY A 158 5.39 -15.86 -17.42
CA GLY A 158 5.58 -17.24 -16.99
C GLY A 158 6.25 -17.40 -15.61
N HIS A 159 6.86 -16.33 -15.07
CA HIS A 159 7.26 -16.30 -13.67
C HIS A 159 6.04 -16.32 -12.75
N GLN A 160 6.02 -17.23 -11.79
CA GLN A 160 5.01 -17.28 -10.74
C GLN A 160 5.55 -16.63 -9.46
N GLU A 161 5.04 -15.44 -9.15
CA GLU A 161 5.34 -14.83 -7.85
C GLU A 161 4.52 -15.53 -6.75
N PRO A 162 5.12 -15.90 -5.61
CA PRO A 162 4.36 -16.45 -4.51
C PRO A 162 3.21 -15.53 -4.13
N HIS A 163 1.98 -16.04 -4.23
CA HIS A 163 0.78 -15.30 -3.88
C HIS A 163 0.74 -15.06 -2.38
N ILE A 164 0.95 -13.80 -1.99
CA ILE A 164 0.88 -13.33 -0.62
C ILE A 164 -0.08 -12.15 -0.65
N GLU A 165 -1.35 -12.44 -0.39
CA GLU A 165 -2.37 -11.41 -0.21
C GLU A 165 -2.10 -10.71 1.11
N ARG A 166 -1.28 -9.65 1.10
CA ARG A 166 -0.94 -8.98 2.36
C ARG A 166 -2.13 -8.22 2.96
N SER A 167 -3.19 -7.98 2.20
CA SER A 167 -4.45 -7.42 2.69
C SER A 167 -5.04 -8.22 3.88
N ALA A 168 -4.80 -9.54 3.92
CA ALA A 168 -5.25 -10.40 5.01
C ALA A 168 -4.52 -10.11 6.34
N PHE A 169 -3.25 -9.69 6.31
CA PHE A 169 -2.49 -9.36 7.52
C PHE A 169 -3.06 -8.12 8.23
N TYR A 170 -3.56 -7.14 7.47
CA TYR A 170 -4.15 -5.92 8.04
C TYR A 170 -5.57 -6.11 8.57
N ARG A 171 -6.24 -7.21 8.23
CA ARG A 171 -7.54 -7.59 8.81
C ARG A 171 -7.39 -8.48 10.05
N HIS A 172 -6.18 -8.95 10.36
CA HIS A 172 -5.93 -9.82 11.49
C HIS A 172 -5.58 -9.00 12.75
N TRP A 173 -6.56 -8.86 13.63
CA TRP A 173 -6.42 -8.15 14.91
C TRP A 173 -6.22 -9.12 16.06
N ILE A 174 -5.26 -8.81 16.93
CA ILE A 174 -4.92 -9.64 18.08
C ILE A 174 -5.19 -8.83 19.35
N GLN A 175 -5.89 -9.44 20.31
CA GLN A 175 -5.92 -8.96 21.69
C GLN A 175 -4.65 -9.45 22.39
N ASP A 176 -3.63 -8.61 22.44
CA ASP A 176 -2.37 -8.99 23.04
C ASP A 176 -2.36 -8.69 24.55
N TYR A 177 -2.64 -9.74 25.32
CA TYR A 177 -2.57 -9.72 26.77
C TYR A 177 -1.16 -9.93 27.32
N ASN A 178 -0.23 -10.44 26.52
CA ASN A 178 1.10 -10.84 26.98
C ASN A 178 2.01 -9.62 27.15
N SER A 179 2.01 -8.71 26.18
CA SER A 179 2.78 -7.46 26.28
C SER A 179 2.26 -6.49 27.35
N VAL A 180 1.04 -6.69 27.84
CA VAL A 180 0.41 -5.83 28.87
C VAL A 180 0.64 -6.34 30.30
N GLY A 181 1.01 -7.62 30.46
CA GLY A 181 1.17 -8.25 31.76
C GLY A 181 -0.17 -8.46 32.50
N ARG A 182 -0.21 -8.06 33.78
CA ARG A 182 -1.35 -8.29 34.71
C ARG A 182 -2.18 -7.03 34.99
N VAL A 183 -2.11 -6.02 34.12
CA VAL A 183 -2.89 -4.79 34.28
C VAL A 183 -4.39 -5.08 34.13
N THR A 184 -5.20 -4.44 34.99
CA THR A 184 -6.67 -4.52 34.97
C THR A 184 -7.27 -3.13 34.95
N ASP A 185 -8.52 -3.02 34.50
CA ASP A 185 -9.32 -1.81 34.70
C ASP A 185 -9.88 -1.73 36.13
N ASP A 186 -10.58 -0.63 36.45
CA ASP A 186 -11.20 -0.39 37.75
C ASP A 186 -12.32 -1.41 38.11
N GLN A 187 -12.80 -2.17 37.12
CA GLN A 187 -13.77 -3.25 37.28
C GLN A 187 -13.09 -4.63 37.30
N GLY A 188 -11.76 -4.68 37.37
CA GLY A 188 -10.96 -5.91 37.49
C GLY A 188 -10.82 -6.71 36.19
N ARG A 189 -11.24 -6.16 35.04
CA ARG A 189 -11.07 -6.85 33.75
C ARG A 189 -9.66 -6.65 33.22
N ARG A 190 -9.12 -7.71 32.63
CA ARG A 190 -7.75 -7.69 32.09
C ARG A 190 -7.64 -6.72 30.92
N ALA A 191 -6.59 -5.89 30.97
CA ALA A 191 -6.24 -5.01 29.87
C ALA A 191 -5.49 -5.76 28.76
N PHE A 192 -5.64 -5.30 27.52
CA PHE A 192 -4.93 -5.80 26.35
C PHE A 192 -4.48 -4.64 25.45
N ALA A 193 -3.47 -4.89 24.63
CA ALA A 193 -3.16 -4.04 23.49
C ALA A 193 -3.89 -4.59 22.27
N LEU A 194 -4.64 -3.75 21.55
CA LEU A 194 -5.25 -4.12 20.29
C LEU A 194 -4.20 -3.95 19.19
N VAL A 195 -3.68 -5.05 18.65
CA VAL A 195 -2.52 -5.02 17.75
C VAL A 195 -2.85 -5.61 16.38
N ASN A 196 -2.18 -5.07 15.37
CA ASN A 196 -2.15 -5.60 14.01
C ASN A 196 -0.69 -5.87 13.59
N ASN A 197 -0.48 -7.01 12.92
CA ASN A 197 0.81 -7.38 12.37
C ASN A 197 0.90 -6.93 10.92
N VAL A 198 1.42 -5.72 10.72
CA VAL A 198 1.64 -5.16 9.39
C VAL A 198 3.02 -5.56 8.90
N GLY A 199 3.07 -6.56 8.01
CA GLY A 199 4.34 -7.14 7.54
C GLY A 199 5.13 -7.76 8.69
N SER A 200 6.36 -7.29 8.93
CA SER A 200 7.20 -7.70 10.06
C SER A 200 7.06 -6.79 11.30
N THR A 201 6.17 -5.79 11.26
CA THR A 201 6.04 -4.80 12.33
C THR A 201 4.72 -4.94 13.08
N LYS A 202 4.80 -5.13 14.39
CA LYS A 202 3.65 -5.13 15.29
C LYS A 202 3.28 -3.68 15.62
N ARG A 203 2.04 -3.28 15.36
CA ARG A 203 1.53 -1.95 15.68
C ARG A 203 0.29 -2.05 16.54
N ALA A 204 0.19 -1.19 17.54
CA ALA A 204 -0.95 -1.12 18.46
C ALA A 204 -1.81 0.11 18.16
N VAL A 205 -3.13 -0.04 18.33
CA VAL A 205 -4.07 1.08 18.32
C VAL A 205 -3.84 1.90 19.58
N LEU A 206 -3.65 3.20 19.41
CA LEU A 206 -3.56 4.18 20.49
C LEU A 206 -4.53 5.32 20.28
N ILE A 207 -4.87 6.00 21.36
CA ILE A 207 -5.70 7.21 21.31
C ILE A 207 -4.80 8.41 21.41
N ASN A 208 -4.75 9.20 20.34
CA ASN A 208 -4.06 10.47 20.38
C ASN A 208 -4.95 11.49 21.10
N THR A 209 -4.50 11.89 22.29
CA THR A 209 -5.25 12.80 23.16
C THR A 209 -5.37 14.22 22.62
N LYS A 210 -4.53 14.61 21.65
CA LYS A 210 -4.52 15.96 21.10
C LYS A 210 -5.65 16.16 20.08
N ASN A 211 -5.85 15.18 19.20
CA ASN A 211 -6.86 15.23 18.13
C ASN A 211 -8.08 14.32 18.40
N ARG A 212 -8.04 13.52 19.48
CA ARG A 212 -9.08 12.53 19.84
C ARG A 212 -9.32 11.47 18.75
N GLN A 213 -8.33 11.20 17.90
CA GLN A 213 -8.39 10.18 16.87
C GLN A 213 -7.60 8.94 17.27
N LEU A 214 -7.96 7.81 16.66
CA LEU A 214 -7.19 6.58 16.75
C LEU A 214 -6.00 6.62 15.80
N GLU A 215 -4.85 6.20 16.29
CA GLU A 215 -3.62 6.11 15.52
C GLU A 215 -2.96 4.75 15.74
N MET A 216 -2.19 4.29 14.75
CA MET A 216 -1.37 3.09 14.86
C MET A 216 0.06 3.50 15.24
N ALA A 217 0.64 2.94 16.29
CA ALA A 217 2.07 3.14 16.60
C ALA A 217 2.82 1.81 16.75
N PRO A 218 4.15 1.81 16.49
CA PRO A 218 4.98 0.64 16.77
C PRO A 218 4.80 0.14 18.20
N CYS A 219 4.63 -1.16 18.34
CA CYS A 219 4.42 -1.86 19.61
C CYS A 219 5.55 -2.88 19.81
N GLY A 220 6.49 -2.55 20.69
CA GLY A 220 7.56 -3.46 21.12
C GLY A 220 7.23 -4.15 22.44
N ASP A 221 8.25 -4.45 23.25
CA ASP A 221 8.10 -5.13 24.54
C ASP A 221 7.43 -4.27 25.62
N CYS A 222 7.44 -2.95 25.47
CA CYS A 222 6.80 -2.00 26.37
C CYS A 222 5.63 -1.28 25.67
N VAL A 223 4.43 -1.47 26.19
CA VAL A 223 3.19 -0.83 25.72
C VAL A 223 2.86 0.42 26.54
N LYS A 224 2.44 1.50 25.87
CA LYS A 224 2.03 2.74 26.53
C LYS A 224 0.61 2.63 27.06
N LEU A 225 0.28 3.33 28.14
CA LEU A 225 -1.09 3.38 28.68
C LEU A 225 -2.13 3.84 27.64
N SER A 226 -1.74 4.72 26.71
CA SER A 226 -2.61 5.18 25.61
C SER A 226 -2.92 4.11 24.56
N MET A 227 -2.26 2.95 24.62
CA MET A 227 -2.47 1.77 23.75
C MET A 227 -3.28 0.68 24.43
N LEU A 228 -3.68 0.87 25.69
CA LEU A 228 -4.34 -0.17 26.48
C LEU A 228 -5.85 -0.03 26.44
N TRP A 229 -6.48 -1.18 26.25
CA TRP A 229 -7.91 -1.35 26.10
C TRP A 229 -8.42 -2.38 27.11
N SER A 230 -9.68 -2.30 27.49
CA SER A 230 -10.37 -3.34 28.25
C SER A 230 -11.70 -3.70 27.60
N LEU A 231 -12.14 -4.94 27.82
CA LEU A 231 -13.42 -5.39 27.31
C LEU A 231 -14.59 -4.82 28.12
N GLY A 232 -15.66 -4.65 27.37
CA GLY A 232 -16.97 -4.12 27.69
C GLY A 232 -17.82 -4.95 28.63
N VAL A 233 -19.06 -4.49 28.80
CA VAL A 233 -20.17 -5.41 29.02
C VAL A 233 -20.33 -6.30 27.78
N GLN A 234 -20.60 -7.59 28.01
CA GLN A 234 -20.91 -8.51 26.93
C GLN A 234 -22.36 -8.27 26.46
N LEU A 235 -22.51 -8.03 25.17
CA LEU A 235 -23.78 -7.72 24.53
C LEU A 235 -24.39 -9.00 23.89
N PRO A 236 -25.71 -9.02 23.61
CA PRO A 236 -26.34 -10.14 22.90
C PRO A 236 -25.62 -10.46 21.59
N GLY A 237 -25.53 -11.74 21.23
CA GLY A 237 -24.84 -12.18 20.01
C GLY A 237 -23.31 -12.30 20.16
N GLY A 238 -22.78 -12.23 21.39
CA GLY A 238 -21.35 -12.41 21.67
C GLY A 238 -20.49 -11.17 21.44
N TYR A 239 -21.12 -10.03 21.13
CA TYR A 239 -20.42 -8.76 21.00
C TYR A 239 -19.90 -8.28 22.36
N SER A 240 -18.85 -7.48 22.35
CA SER A 240 -18.31 -6.81 23.52
C SER A 240 -17.93 -5.39 23.15
N GLU A 241 -18.23 -4.45 24.03
CA GLU A 241 -17.69 -3.11 23.92
C GLU A 241 -16.15 -3.15 24.10
N VAL A 242 -15.43 -2.24 23.46
CA VAL A 242 -13.97 -2.09 23.63
C VAL A 242 -13.72 -0.70 24.17
N ARG A 243 -13.11 -0.60 25.35
CA ARG A 243 -12.96 0.65 26.10
C ARG A 243 -11.53 1.05 26.28
N VAL A 244 -11.34 2.35 26.43
CA VAL A 244 -10.05 2.94 26.74
C VAL A 244 -9.70 2.64 28.20
N LEU A 245 -8.58 1.98 28.48
CA LEU A 245 -8.25 1.56 29.85
C LEU A 245 -8.24 2.72 30.86
N ARG A 246 -7.67 3.87 30.46
CA ARG A 246 -7.57 5.08 31.31
C ARG A 246 -8.88 5.85 31.48
N ASP A 247 -9.91 5.53 30.71
CA ASP A 247 -11.19 6.24 30.69
C ASP A 247 -12.29 5.34 30.12
N LEU A 248 -12.92 4.56 30.99
CA LEU A 248 -13.95 3.61 30.59
C LEU A 248 -15.23 4.25 30.05
N SER A 249 -15.38 5.59 30.13
CA SER A 249 -16.49 6.29 29.46
C SER A 249 -16.31 6.38 27.94
N LYS A 250 -15.09 6.09 27.44
CA LYS A 250 -14.76 6.14 26.02
C LYS A 250 -14.67 4.74 25.43
N THR A 251 -15.25 4.60 24.25
CA THR A 251 -15.40 3.33 23.55
C THR A 251 -14.85 3.45 22.13
N LEU A 252 -14.36 2.33 21.60
CA LEU A 252 -14.08 2.19 20.18
C LEU A 252 -15.42 2.21 19.44
N ASN A 253 -15.69 3.27 18.67
CA ASN A 253 -16.95 3.43 17.96
C ASN A 253 -16.72 4.03 16.56
N GLY A 254 -17.63 3.76 15.63
CA GLY A 254 -17.65 4.43 14.34
C GLY A 254 -18.24 5.84 14.50
N ILE A 255 -17.47 6.85 14.10
CA ILE A 255 -17.86 8.26 14.25
C ILE A 255 -19.25 8.48 13.61
N ASN A 256 -20.16 9.08 14.38
CA ASN A 256 -21.52 9.47 13.98
C ASN A 256 -22.49 8.33 13.63
N GLY A 257 -22.17 7.06 13.91
CA GLY A 257 -23.11 5.93 13.74
C GLY A 257 -23.44 5.56 12.29
N PHE A 258 -22.92 6.29 11.30
CA PHE A 258 -23.00 5.95 9.88
C PHE A 258 -21.78 5.13 9.48
N VAL A 259 -21.81 3.84 9.79
CA VAL A 259 -20.74 2.91 9.42
C VAL A 259 -20.88 2.56 7.94
N LYS A 260 -20.00 3.11 7.11
CA LYS A 260 -19.75 2.67 5.74
C LYS A 260 -18.30 2.19 5.64
N GLU A 261 -17.99 1.48 4.57
CA GLU A 261 -16.59 1.19 4.24
C GLU A 261 -15.78 2.50 4.20
N GLY A 262 -14.60 2.50 4.83
CA GLY A 262 -13.75 3.69 4.96
C GLY A 262 -14.12 4.68 6.08
N THR A 263 -15.15 4.40 6.89
CA THR A 263 -15.46 5.22 8.08
C THR A 263 -14.30 5.19 9.09
N VAL A 264 -13.82 6.37 9.50
CA VAL A 264 -12.79 6.52 10.53
C VAL A 264 -13.38 6.20 11.91
N LEU A 265 -12.62 5.44 12.70
CA LEU A 265 -12.89 5.08 14.09
C LEU A 265 -12.19 6.02 15.07
#